data_AF-A0A3P7MUA5-F1
#
_entry.id   AF-A0A3P7MUA5-F1
#
_cell.length_a   1.000
_cell.length_b   1.000
_cell.length_c   1.000
_cell.angle_alpha   90.00
_cell.angle_beta   90.00
_cell.angle_gamma   90.00
#
_symmetry.space_group_name_H-M   'P 1'
#
loop_
_entity.id
_entity.type
_entity.pdbx_description
1 polymer ?
#
loop_
_entity_poly.entity_id
_entity_poly.type
_entity_poly.pdbx_seq_one_letter_code
_entity_poly.pdbx_strand_id
1 'polypeptide(L)' 'MAKIANKVCLIVIDGWGLSDESDGNAIKNANTPVMDGLCSGNWTQIEAHGLHVGLPEGLMGNSEVGLLVICSLMT' A
#
# COMPACT_ATOMS: atom_id res chain seq x y z
N MET A 1 0.59 31.81 -6.32
CA MET A 1 0.59 30.44 -5.74
C MET A 1 -0.83 29.91 -5.74
N ALA A 2 -1.04 28.67 -6.18
CA ALA A 2 -2.34 28.03 -6.09
C ALA A 2 -2.73 27.82 -4.61
N LYS A 3 -3.98 28.10 -4.25
CA LYS A 3 -4.49 27.87 -2.90
C LYS A 3 -4.75 26.37 -2.73
N ILE A 4 -4.09 25.74 -1.76
CA ILE A 4 -4.32 24.33 -1.45
C ILE A 4 -5.70 24.18 -0.82
N ALA A 5 -6.59 23.42 -1.47
CA ALA A 5 -7.96 23.19 -1.02
C ALA A 5 -8.01 22.24 0.19
N ASN A 6 -7.26 21.13 0.13
CA ASN A 6 -7.17 20.14 1.20
C ASN A 6 -5.70 19.76 1.41
N LYS A 7 -5.27 19.71 2.68
CA LYS A 7 -3.99 19.12 3.04
C LYS A 7 -4.17 17.61 3.14
N VAL A 8 -3.24 16.86 2.57
CA VAL A 8 -3.30 15.39 2.53
C VAL A 8 -2.08 14.83 3.25
N CYS A 9 -2.26 13.71 3.96
CA CYS A 9 -1.19 12.93 4.57
C CYS A 9 -1.15 11.57 3.89
N LEU A 10 0.00 11.20 3.35
CA LEU A 10 0.28 9.85 2.85
C LEU A 10 1.02 9.08 3.94
N ILE A 11 0.50 7.89 4.29
CA ILE A 11 1.13 6.95 5.20
C ILE A 11 1.50 5.70 4.40
N VAL A 12 2.77 5.31 4.43
CA VAL A 12 3.28 4.09 3.80
C VAL A 12 3.66 3.10 4.90
N ILE A 13 2.99 1.96 4.94
CA ILE A 13 3.28 0.88 5.87
C ILE A 13 4.11 -0.17 5.13
N ASP A 14 5.42 -0.21 5.40
CA ASP A 14 6.33 -1.14 4.73
C ASP A 14 5.98 -2.59 5.10
N GLY A 15 5.90 -3.46 4.09
CA GLY A 15 5.56 -4.87 4.25
C GLY A 15 4.09 -5.18 4.61
N TRP A 16 3.14 -4.24 4.44
CA TRP A 16 1.72 -4.48 4.71
C TRP A 16 0.94 -4.94 3.46
N GLY A 17 0.82 -6.25 3.27
CA GLY A 17 0.07 -6.86 2.17
C GLY A 17 -1.28 -7.43 2.58
N LEU A 18 -2.12 -7.75 1.58
CA LEU A 18 -3.38 -8.47 1.77
C LEU A 18 -3.21 -9.91 1.31
N SER A 19 -3.66 -10.86 2.13
CA SER A 19 -3.64 -12.29 1.83
C SER A 19 -4.82 -12.97 2.50
N ASP A 20 -5.45 -13.90 1.78
CA ASP A 20 -6.53 -14.73 2.32
C ASP A 20 -6.01 -15.81 3.28
N GLU A 21 -4.73 -16.19 3.13
CA GLU A 21 -4.07 -17.15 4.01
C GLU A 21 -3.99 -16.63 5.44
N SER A 22 -4.35 -17.48 6.40
CA SER A 22 -4.34 -17.16 7.82
C SER A 22 -3.11 -17.71 8.54
N ASP A 23 -2.55 -18.82 8.05
CA ASP A 23 -1.35 -19.40 8.61
C ASP A 23 -0.14 -18.50 8.33
N GLY A 24 0.64 -18.21 9.37
CA GLY A 24 1.77 -17.27 9.30
C GLY A 24 1.41 -15.80 9.00
N ASN A 25 0.13 -15.43 8.84
CA ASN A 25 -0.27 -14.08 8.48
C ASN A 25 -0.33 -13.16 9.70
N ALA A 26 0.73 -12.40 9.95
CA ALA A 26 0.82 -11.50 11.09
C ALA A 26 -0.23 -10.37 11.06
N ILE A 27 -0.62 -9.88 9.88
CA ILE A 27 -1.58 -8.77 9.74
C ILE A 27 -2.97 -9.25 10.14
N LYS A 28 -3.41 -10.38 9.60
CA LYS A 28 -4.74 -10.96 9.87
C LYS A 28 -4.90 -11.46 11.30
N ASN A 29 -3.81 -11.88 11.93
CA ASN A 29 -3.82 -12.40 13.30
C ASN A 29 -3.57 -11.31 14.37
N ALA A 30 -3.14 -10.11 13.98
CA ALA A 30 -2.93 -9.00 14.90
C ALA A 30 -4.25 -8.26 15.23
N ASN A 31 -4.27 -7.56 16.36
CA ASN A 31 -5.37 -6.66 16.71
C ASN A 31 -5.14 -5.28 16.04
N THR A 32 -5.80 -5.02 14.92
CA THR A 32 -5.53 -3.86 14.04
C THR A 32 -6.73 -2.92 13.85
N PRO A 33 -7.42 -2.48 14.92
CA PRO A 33 -8.75 -1.86 14.83
C PRO A 33 -8.78 -0.56 14.01
N VAL A 34 -7.65 0.15 13.93
CA VAL A 34 -7.54 1.37 13.11
C VAL A 34 -7.52 1.02 11.63
N MET A 35 -6.69 0.06 11.22
CA MET A 35 -6.61 -0.38 9.83
C MET A 35 -7.91 -1.08 9.41
N ASP A 36 -8.49 -1.88 10.30
CA ASP A 36 -9.78 -2.55 10.05
C ASP A 36 -10.89 -1.53 9.77
N GLY A 37 -10.93 -0.43 10.52
CA GLY A 37 -11.88 0.66 10.29
C GLY A 37 -11.63 1.47 9.02
N LEU A 38 -10.36 1.70 8.66
CA LEU A 38 -10.01 2.38 7.40
C LEU A 38 -10.36 1.50 6.18
N CYS A 39 -10.19 0.18 6.30
CA CYS A 39 -10.50 -0.81 5.27
C CYS A 39 -11.93 -1.37 5.34
N SER A 40 -12.86 -0.75 6.06
CA SER A 40 -14.28 -1.16 6.06
C SER A 40 -15.18 -0.31 5.16
N GLY A 41 -14.68 0.85 4.70
CA GLY A 41 -15.44 1.85 3.95
C GLY A 41 -15.04 1.98 2.48
N ASN A 42 -14.76 3.20 2.04
CA ASN A 42 -14.29 3.47 0.68
C ASN A 42 -12.77 3.29 0.59
N TRP A 43 -12.33 2.08 0.24
CA TRP A 43 -10.94 1.74 0.05
C TRP A 43 -10.79 0.84 -1.19
N THR A 44 -9.57 0.72 -1.70
CA THR A 44 -9.26 -0.18 -2.82
C THR A 44 -7.91 -0.86 -2.61
N GLN A 45 -7.73 -2.00 -3.26
CA GLN A 45 -6.45 -2.69 -3.36
C GLN A 45 -5.70 -2.17 -4.58
N ILE A 46 -4.37 -2.22 -4.51
CA ILE A 46 -3.48 -1.85 -5.61
C ILE A 46 -2.37 -2.89 -5.74
N GLU A 47 -1.90 -3.09 -6.97
CA GLU A 47 -0.77 -3.97 -7.23
C GLU A 47 0.56 -3.29 -6.88
N ALA A 48 1.43 -4.01 -6.17
CA ALA A 48 2.71 -3.50 -5.68
C ALA A 48 3.92 -4.35 -6.13
N HIS A 49 3.77 -5.17 -7.18
CA HIS A 49 4.80 -6.11 -7.62
C HIS A 49 4.75 -6.34 -9.14
N GLY A 50 5.76 -7.05 -9.67
CA GLY A 50 5.85 -7.42 -11.07
C GLY A 50 5.74 -6.24 -12.04
N LEU A 51 5.09 -6.47 -13.18
CA LEU A 51 4.97 -5.49 -14.26
C LEU A 51 4.24 -4.21 -13.82
N HIS A 52 3.38 -4.28 -12.80
CA HIS A 52 2.63 -3.13 -12.28
C HIS A 52 3.52 -2.05 -11.67
N VAL A 53 4.71 -2.43 -11.21
CA VAL A 53 5.70 -1.51 -10.63
C VAL A 53 7.00 -1.44 -11.44
N GLY A 54 6.96 -1.91 -12.69
CA GLY A 54 8.12 -1.89 -13.60
C GLY A 54 9.15 -2.98 -13.36
N LEU A 55 8.81 -4.02 -12.59
CA LEU A 55 9.64 -5.22 -12.39
C LEU A 55 9.25 -6.33 -13.38
N PRO A 56 10.13 -7.30 -13.64
CA PRO A 56 9.76 -8.51 -14.39
C PRO A 56 8.55 -9.23 -13.77
N GLU A 57 7.77 -9.91 -14.61
CA GLU A 57 6.61 -10.69 -14.18
C GLU A 57 6.98 -11.72 -13.08
N GLY A 58 6.14 -11.83 -12.06
CA GLY A 58 6.35 -12.73 -10.92
C GLY A 58 7.37 -12.28 -9.89
N LEU A 59 8.08 -11.16 -10.11
CA LEU A 59 9.01 -10.64 -9.13
C LEU A 59 8.27 -9.87 -8.02
N MET A 60 8.61 -10.18 -6.78
CA MET A 60 8.09 -9.48 -5.60
C MET A 60 8.51 -8.00 -5.60
N GLY A 61 7.64 -7.15 -5.09
CA GLY A 61 7.97 -5.75 -4.80
C GLY A 61 8.98 -5.61 -3.65
N ASN A 62 9.52 -4.41 -3.50
CA ASN A 62 10.42 -4.04 -2.41
C ASN A 62 10.26 -2.55 -2.08
N SER A 63 10.88 -2.10 -1.00
CA SER A 63 10.76 -0.75 -0.49
C SER A 63 11.25 0.30 -1.49
N GLU A 64 12.39 0.08 -2.16
CA GLU A 64 12.95 1.04 -3.12
C GLU A 64 12.02 1.27 -4.32
N VAL A 65 11.54 0.18 -4.92
CA VAL A 65 10.65 0.24 -6.08
C VAL A 65 9.29 0.84 -5.67
N GLY A 66 8.74 0.41 -4.54
CA GLY A 66 7.46 0.91 -4.03
C GLY A 66 7.48 2.42 -3.77
N LEU A 67 8.48 2.92 -3.04
CA LEU A 67 8.62 4.35 -2.75
C LEU A 67 8.88 5.17 -4.02
N LEU A 68 9.65 4.64 -4.98
CA LEU A 68 9.90 5.31 -6.26
C LEU A 68 8.61 5.49 -7.06
N VAL A 69 7.81 4.43 -7.21
CA VAL A 69 6.55 4.46 -7.96
C VAL A 69 5.56 5.42 -7.29
N ILE A 70 5.39 5.34 -5.97
CA ILE A 70 4.48 6.22 -5.23
C ILE A 70 4.89 7.69 -5.38
N CYS A 71 6.17 8.01 -5.18
CA CYS A 71 6.65 9.40 -5.28
C CYS A 71 6.51 9.95 -6.71
N SER A 72 6.79 9.13 -7.73
CA SER A 72 6.72 9.55 -9.13
C SER A 72 5.30 9.85 -9.62
N LEU A 73 4.26 9.34 -8.94
CA LEU A 73 2.86 9.60 -9.27
C LEU A 73 2.30 10.84 -8.56
N MET A 74 3.01 11.39 -7.57
CA MET A 74 2.55 12.52 -6.75
C MET A 74 3.15 13.87 -7.15
N THR A 75 4.10 13.90 -8.09
CA THR A 75 4.67 15.12 -8.69
C THR A 75 3.91 15.52 -9.95
#